data_AF-A0A947JR24-F1
#
_entry.id   AF-A0A947JR24-F1
#
_cell.length_a   1.000
_cell.length_b   1.000
_cell.length_c   1.000
_cell.angle_alpha   90.00
_cell.angle_beta   90.00
_cell.angle_gamma   90.00
#
_symmetry.space_group_name_H-M   'P 1'
#
loop_
_entity.id
_entity.type
_entity.pdbx_description
1 polymer ?
#
loop_
_entity_poly.entity_id
_entity_poly.type
_entity_poly.pdbx_seq_one_letter_code
_entity_poly.pdbx_strand_id
1 'polypeptide(L)' 'MAEGGFLVKFNGKEVVRCFAISFDYDAREYTINETETKPLPDRVGVITIEVEQT' A
#
# COMPACT_ATOMS: atom_id res chain seq x y z
N MET A 1 18.37 -7.87 1.18
CA MET A 1 17.58 -8.72 0.28
C MET A 1 16.13 -8.46 0.65
N ALA A 2 15.32 -7.70 -0.10
CA ALA A 2 15.07 -7.80 -1.53
C ALA A 2 15.27 -6.48 -2.31
N GLU A 3 15.75 -6.60 -3.56
CA GLU A 3 15.92 -5.52 -4.55
C GLU A 3 14.63 -5.32 -5.37
N GLY A 4 13.49 -5.21 -4.68
CA GLY A 4 12.18 -4.97 -5.28
C GLY A 4 11.24 -4.32 -4.28
N GLY A 5 10.59 -3.24 -4.70
CA GLY A 5 9.62 -2.49 -3.91
C GLY A 5 8.30 -2.37 -4.64
N PHE A 6 7.21 -2.35 -3.90
CA PHE A 6 5.88 -2.01 -4.35
C PHE A 6 5.61 -0.54 -4.07
N LEU A 7 5.28 0.24 -5.10
CA LEU A 7 4.74 1.58 -4.95
C LEU A 7 3.21 1.48 -4.91
N VAL A 8 2.62 1.90 -3.80
CA VAL A 8 1.18 1.87 -3.58
C VAL A 8 0.62 3.28 -3.79
N LYS A 9 -0.38 3.38 -4.67
CA LYS A 9 -1.11 4.60 -4.96
C LYS A 9 -2.59 4.44 -4.62
N PHE A 10 -3.14 5.38 -3.86
CA PHE A 10 -4.58 5.47 -3.61
C PHE A 10 -5.18 6.55 -4.48
N ASN A 11 -6.16 6.20 -5.32
CA ASN A 11 -6.75 7.12 -6.30
C ASN A 11 -5.68 7.85 -7.17
N GLY A 12 -4.61 7.15 -7.54
CA GLY A 12 -3.50 7.71 -8.33
C GLY A 12 -2.51 8.56 -7.55
N LYS A 13 -2.74 8.84 -6.25
CA LYS A 13 -1.78 9.53 -5.39
C LYS A 13 -0.80 8.54 -4.77
N GLU A 14 0.49 8.77 -4.94
CA GLU A 14 1.56 8.01 -4.29
C GLU A 14 1.44 8.12 -2.76
N VAL A 15 1.41 6.96 -2.11
CA VAL A 15 1.21 6.86 -0.67
C VAL A 15 2.45 6.31 0.00
N VAL A 16 2.93 5.16 -0.46
CA VAL A 16 4.05 4.49 0.20
C VAL A 16 4.78 3.54 -0.75
N ARG A 17 6.09 3.40 -0.53
CA ARG A 17 6.91 2.34 -1.11
C ARG A 17 7.16 1.28 -0.03
N CYS A 18 6.82 0.04 -0.33
CA CYS A 18 6.85 -1.06 0.63
C CYS A 18 7.15 -2.39 -0.04
N PHE A 19 7.67 -3.37 0.70
CA PHE A 19 7.89 -4.73 0.18
C PHE A 19 6.76 -5.69 0.59
N ALA A 20 5.86 -5.28 1.47
CA ALA A 20 4.64 -6.01 1.81
C ALA A 20 3.52 -5.02 2.14
N ILE A 21 2.30 -5.34 1.73
CA ILE A 21 1.11 -4.58 2.10
C ILE A 21 -0.09 -5.50 2.31
N SER A 22 -0.86 -5.23 3.36
CA SER A 22 -2.14 -5.90 3.66
C SER A 22 -3.24 -4.86 3.79
N PHE A 23 -4.45 -5.21 3.36
CA PHE A 23 -5.61 -4.33 3.40
C PHE A 23 -6.71 -4.99 4.23
N ASP A 24 -7.12 -4.32 5.30
CA ASP A 24 -8.27 -4.71 6.11
C ASP A 24 -9.45 -3.79 5.76
N TYR A 25 -10.41 -4.34 5.03
CA TYR A 25 -11.59 -3.60 4.60
C TYR A 25 -12.64 -3.44 5.69
N ASP A 26 -12.63 -4.31 6.71
CA ASP A 26 -13.60 -4.27 7.81
C ASP A 26 -13.23 -3.17 8.80
N ALA A 27 -11.96 -3.13 9.20
CA ALA A 27 -11.38 -2.06 10.00
C ALA A 27 -11.12 -0.77 9.21
N ARG A 28 -11.14 -0.84 7.87
CA ARG A 28 -10.74 0.23 6.95
C ARG A 28 -9.30 0.71 7.21
N GLU A 29 -8.38 -0.24 7.31
CA GLU A 29 -6.96 0.01 7.59
C GLU A 29 -6.08 -0.72 6.57
N TYR A 30 -4.83 -0.31 6.46
CA TYR A 30 -3.82 -1.00 5.67
C TYR A 30 -2.51 -1.08 6.45
N THR A 31 -1.85 -2.22 6.37
CA THR A 31 -0.59 -2.47 7.06
C THR A 31 0.54 -2.57 6.06
N ILE A 32 1.57 -1.75 6.25
CA ILE A 32 2.75 -1.64 5.43
C ILE A 32 3.88 -2.41 6.11
N ASN A 33 4.59 -3.25 5.35
CA ASN A 33 5.76 -4.01 5.82
C ASN A 33 5.51 -4.78 7.13
N GLU A 34 4.26 -5.18 7.38
CA GLU A 34 3.80 -5.85 8.62
C GLU A 34 4.14 -5.08 9.92
N THR A 35 4.49 -3.80 9.81
CA THR A 35 5.02 -2.99 10.92
C THR A 35 4.26 -1.70 11.11
N GLU A 36 3.74 -1.09 10.05
CA GLU A 36 3.05 0.19 10.11
C GLU A 36 1.60 0.06 9.64
N THR A 37 0.65 0.10 10.57
CA THR A 37 -0.78 0.14 10.25
C THR A 37 -1.26 1.60 10.16
N LYS A 38 -1.97 1.92 9.07
CA LYS A 38 -2.53 3.23 8.79
C LYS A 38 -4.00 3.12 8.38
N PRO A 39 -4.83 4.11 8.70
CA PRO A 39 -6.21 4.13 8.25
C PRO A 39 -6.29 4.34 6.73
N LEU A 40 -7.18 3.62 6.07
CA LEU A 40 -7.46 3.81 4.64
C LEU A 40 -8.08 5.20 4.42
N PRO A 41 -7.65 5.93 3.38
CA PRO A 41 -8.25 7.21 3.04
C PRO A 41 -9.75 7.09 2.78
N ASP A 42 -10.50 8.11 3.20
CA ASP A 42 -11.92 8.20 2.88
C ASP A 42 -12.10 8.31 1.36
N ARG A 43 -12.95 7.45 0.78
CA ARG A 43 -13.21 7.34 -0.67
C ARG A 43 -12.06 6.77 -1.53
N VAL A 44 -11.33 5.78 -1.04
CA VAL A 44 -10.52 4.93 -1.94
C VAL A 44 -11.42 4.15 -2.88
N GLY A 45 -11.39 4.50 -4.17
CA GLY A 45 -12.10 3.76 -5.23
C GLY A 45 -11.17 2.86 -6.02
N VAL A 46 -9.87 3.21 -6.09
CA VAL A 46 -8.85 2.44 -6.81
C VAL A 46 -7.57 2.39 -5.98
N ILE A 47 -7.03 1.19 -5.85
CA ILE A 47 -5.70 0.93 -5.28
C ILE A 47 -4.83 0.45 -6.43
N THR A 48 -3.76 1.20 -6.74
CA THR A 48 -2.77 0.82 -7.74
C THR A 48 -1.51 0.35 -7.03
N ILE A 49 -1.00 -0.81 -7.42
CA ILE A 49 0.25 -1.36 -6.91
C ILE A 49 1.20 -1.50 -8.10
N GLU A 50 2.27 -0.73 -8.10
CA GLU A 50 3.33 -0.80 -9.10
C GLU A 50 4.50 -1.59 -8.53
N VAL A 51 4.91 -2.63 -9.25
CA VAL A 51 6.07 -3.44 -8.89
C VAL A 51 7.30 -2.82 -9.54
N GLU A 52 8.21 -2.26 -8.75
CA GLU A 52 9.53 -1.83 -9.24
C GLU A 52 10.38 -3.09 -9.44
N GLN A 53 10.54 -3.54 -10.69
CA GLN A 53 11.46 -4.62 -11.07
C GLN A 53 12.82 -4.00 -11.43
N THR A 54 13.88 -4.44 -10.73
CA THR A 54 15.29 -4.21 -11.11
C THR A 54 15.65 -5.07 -12.32
#